data_AF-A0A2E2WIM6-F1
#
_entry.id   AF-A0A2E2WIM6-F1
#
_cell.length_a   1.000
_cell.length_b   1.000
_cell.length_c   1.000
_cell.angle_alpha   90.00
_cell.angle_beta   90.00
_cell.angle_gamma   90.00
#
_symmetry.space_group_name_H-M   'P 1'
#
loop_
_entity.id
_entity.type
_entity.pdbx_description
1 polymer ?
#
loop_
_entity_poly.entity_id
_entity_poly.type
_entity_poly.pdbx_seq_one_letter_code
_entity_poly.pdbx_strand_id
1 'polypeptide(L)'
;MEMLDEKQEKQAKKIFYRTANIGGIGVGMFILSLIAPLINNVGITGDFQALFVKYGLICIGYVVLMIVFFVFMRKQIMALNIFMQWIVLPTIAILFAMDAYGLFTGSDG
;
A
#
# COMPACT_ATOMS: atom_id res chain seq x y z
N MET A 1 -2.98 26.26 26.01
CA MET A 1 -3.56 25.61 24.81
C MET A 1 -2.49 25.19 23.79
N GLU A 2 -1.23 25.64 23.91
CA GLU A 2 -0.14 25.29 22.96
C GLU A 2 0.32 23.82 22.98
N MET A 3 0.22 23.11 24.13
CA MET A 3 0.65 21.70 24.22
C MET A 3 -0.24 20.68 23.47
N LEU A 4 -1.47 21.06 23.11
CA LEU A 4 -2.38 20.19 22.35
C LEU A 4 -2.08 20.24 20.84
N ASP A 5 -1.61 21.39 20.32
CA ASP A 5 -1.24 21.55 18.92
C ASP A 5 0.05 20.79 18.57
N GLU A 6 1.08 20.81 19.43
CA GLU A 6 2.32 20.03 19.18
C GLU A 6 2.07 18.52 19.08
N LYS A 7 1.17 17.99 19.91
CA LYS A 7 0.83 16.55 19.88
C LYS A 7 0.08 16.18 18.60
N GLN A 8 -0.85 17.03 18.16
CA GLN A 8 -1.56 16.82 16.90
C GLN A 8 -0.63 16.96 15.70
N GLU A 9 0.32 17.90 15.73
CA GLU A 9 1.29 18.10 14.66
C GLU A 9 2.27 16.92 14.54
N LYS A 10 2.80 16.41 15.67
CA LYS A 10 3.66 15.22 15.70
C LYS A 10 2.92 13.98 15.17
N GLN A 11 1.64 13.82 15.53
CA GLN A 11 0.81 12.71 15.02
C GLN A 11 0.53 12.85 13.52
N ALA A 12 0.21 14.06 13.04
CA ALA A 12 0.00 14.32 11.62
C ALA A 12 1.27 14.02 10.79
N LYS A 13 2.45 14.44 11.26
CA LYS A 13 3.73 14.08 10.64
C LYS A 13 3.94 12.58 10.59
N LYS A 14 3.64 11.85 11.67
CA LYS A 14 3.74 10.39 11.72
C LYS A 14 2.81 9.70 10.72
N ILE A 15 1.58 10.17 10.57
CA ILE A 15 0.61 9.66 9.57
C ILE A 15 1.12 9.94 8.16
N PHE A 16 1.66 11.14 7.92
CA PHE A 16 2.22 11.53 6.63
C PHE A 16 3.41 10.66 6.22
N TYR A 17 4.41 10.49 7.10
CA TYR A 17 5.56 9.61 6.82
C TYR A 17 5.15 8.16 6.58
N ARG A 18 4.16 7.65 7.31
CA ARG A 18 3.63 6.28 7.09
C ARG A 18 2.94 6.15 5.75
N THR A 19 2.12 7.14 5.38
CA THR A 19 1.44 7.19 4.08
C THR A 19 2.46 7.28 2.95
N ALA A 20 3.50 8.10 3.12
CA ALA A 20 4.61 8.22 2.16
C ALA A 20 5.38 6.90 2.02
N ASN A 21 5.64 6.17 3.12
CA ASN A 21 6.27 4.84 3.05
C ASN A 21 5.41 3.84 2.26
N ILE A 22 4.08 3.83 2.48
CA ILE A 22 3.17 2.94 1.73
C ILE A 22 3.13 3.33 0.25
N GLY A 23 3.14 4.63 -0.05
CA GLY A 23 3.29 5.12 -1.42
C GLY A 23 4.60 4.67 -2.06
N GLY A 24 5.71 4.75 -1.31
CA GLY A 24 7.02 4.25 -1.72
C GLY A 24 7.02 2.75 -2.01
N ILE A 25 6.31 1.94 -1.21
CA ILE A 25 6.11 0.51 -1.48
C ILE A 25 5.34 0.31 -2.79
N GLY A 26 4.26 1.06 -3.02
CA GLY A 26 3.49 0.98 -4.27
C GLY A 26 4.32 1.35 -5.51
N VAL A 27 5.11 2.42 -5.42
CA VAL A 27 6.06 2.80 -6.48
C VAL A 27 7.15 1.75 -6.67
N GLY A 28 7.67 1.18 -5.57
CA GLY A 28 8.63 0.08 -5.60
C GLY A 28 8.09 -1.15 -6.32
N MET A 29 6.83 -1.52 -6.08
CA MET A 29 6.16 -2.62 -6.80
C MET A 29 6.03 -2.34 -8.30
N PHE A 30 5.78 -1.08 -8.70
CA PHE A 30 5.79 -0.69 -10.12
C PHE A 30 7.18 -0.79 -10.75
N ILE A 31 8.24 -0.41 -10.03
CA ILE A 31 9.61 -0.57 -10.53
C ILE A 31 9.95 -2.06 -10.67
N LEU A 32 9.55 -2.87 -9.69
CA LEU A 32 9.73 -4.32 -9.76
C LEU A 32 8.95 -4.93 -10.92
N SER A 33 7.78 -4.41 -11.28
CA SER A 33 7.03 -4.89 -12.46
C SER A 33 7.71 -4.53 -13.79
N LEU A 34 8.45 -3.42 -13.85
CA LEU A 34 9.25 -3.03 -15.02
C LEU A 34 10.51 -3.89 -15.19
N ILE A 35 11.09 -4.36 -14.07
CA ILE A 35 12.32 -5.17 -14.07
C ILE A 35 11.99 -6.67 -14.05
N ALA A 36 10.78 -7.08 -13.66
CA ALA A 36 10.29 -8.46 -13.72
C ALA A 36 10.55 -9.16 -15.07
N PRO A 37 10.28 -8.55 -16.24
CA PRO A 37 10.60 -9.17 -17.53
C PRO A 37 12.11 -9.27 -17.83
N LEU A 38 12.96 -8.47 -17.17
CA LEU A 38 14.43 -8.52 -17.32
C LEU A 38 15.08 -9.63 -16.48
N ILE A 39 14.43 -10.07 -15.40
CA ILE A 39 15.00 -11.02 -14.44
C ILE A 39 14.73 -12.49 -14.83
N ASN A 40 13.73 -12.81 -15.67
CA ASN A 40 13.36 -14.21 -15.92
C ASN A 40 13.13 -14.59 -17.40
N ASN A 41 14.02 -15.46 -17.88
CA ASN A 41 13.91 -16.30 -19.10
C ASN A 41 12.98 -17.52 -18.90
N VAL A 42 12.02 -17.46 -17.97
CA VAL A 42 11.19 -18.61 -17.56
C VAL A 42 9.73 -18.18 -17.67
N GLY A 43 8.95 -18.83 -18.54
CA GLY A 43 7.65 -18.44 -19.11
C GLY A 43 6.45 -18.17 -18.17
N ILE A 44 6.65 -17.58 -16.99
CA ILE A 44 5.63 -17.21 -15.99
C ILE A 44 5.56 -15.67 -15.86
N THR A 45 5.85 -14.94 -16.94
CA THR A 45 6.15 -13.50 -16.90
C THR A 45 4.91 -12.61 -16.84
N GLY A 46 3.79 -13.00 -17.45
CA GLY A 46 2.58 -12.19 -17.49
C GLY A 46 1.94 -11.99 -16.11
N ASP A 47 1.89 -13.06 -15.32
CA ASP A 47 1.06 -13.08 -14.12
C ASP A 47 1.73 -12.42 -12.90
N PHE A 48 3.05 -12.53 -12.77
CA PHE A 48 3.80 -11.80 -11.74
C PHE A 48 3.81 -10.29 -12.01
N GLN A 49 3.94 -9.89 -13.27
CA GLN A 49 3.86 -8.47 -13.63
C GLN A 49 2.46 -7.92 -13.31
N ALA A 50 1.40 -8.66 -13.66
CA ALA A 50 0.02 -8.30 -13.34
C ALA A 50 -0.22 -8.22 -11.82
N LEU A 51 0.34 -9.14 -11.04
CA LEU A 51 0.30 -9.13 -9.59
C LEU A 51 0.92 -7.84 -9.03
N PHE A 52 2.15 -7.50 -9.42
CA PHE A 52 2.83 -6.30 -8.93
C PHE A 52 2.10 -5.01 -9.33
N VAL A 53 1.55 -4.95 -10.55
CA VAL A 53 0.76 -3.79 -11.00
C VAL A 53 -0.55 -3.68 -10.21
N LYS A 54 -1.27 -4.78 -10.00
CA LYS A 54 -2.53 -4.82 -9.23
C LYS A 54 -2.32 -4.29 -7.81
N TYR A 55 -1.34 -4.84 -7.09
CA TYR A 55 -1.07 -4.45 -5.71
C TYR A 55 -0.36 -3.10 -5.59
N GLY A 56 0.46 -2.73 -6.57
CA GLY A 56 1.02 -1.37 -6.69
C GLY A 56 -0.07 -0.31 -6.83
N LEU A 57 -1.09 -0.55 -7.68
CA LEU A 57 -2.25 0.33 -7.82
C LEU A 57 -3.08 0.41 -6.53
N ILE A 58 -3.26 -0.70 -5.82
CA ILE A 58 -3.95 -0.71 -4.52
C ILE A 58 -3.19 0.14 -3.49
N CYS A 59 -1.86 0.04 -3.43
CA CYS A 59 -1.03 0.87 -2.54
C CYS A 59 -1.09 2.36 -2.91
N ILE A 60 -1.08 2.71 -4.20
CA ILE A 60 -1.24 4.10 -4.65
C ILE A 60 -2.65 4.61 -4.32
N GLY A 61 -3.69 3.80 -4.59
CA GLY A 61 -5.08 4.11 -4.27
C GLY A 61 -5.28 4.35 -2.76
N TYR A 62 -4.63 3.56 -1.92
CA TYR A 62 -4.59 3.76 -0.47
C TYR A 62 -4.00 5.13 -0.10
N VAL A 63 -2.91 5.55 -0.73
CA VAL A 63 -2.28 6.86 -0.48
C VAL A 63 -3.20 8.00 -0.91
N VAL A 64 -3.82 7.89 -2.08
CA VAL A 64 -4.78 8.89 -2.57
C VAL A 64 -5.96 9.00 -1.61
N LEU A 65 -6.53 7.87 -1.17
CA LEU A 65 -7.60 7.83 -0.17
C LEU A 65 -7.17 8.51 1.14
N MET A 66 -5.97 8.23 1.63
CA MET A 66 -5.43 8.88 2.82
C MET A 66 -5.30 10.39 2.67
N ILE A 67 -4.85 10.88 1.51
CA ILE A 67 -4.76 12.31 1.22
C ILE A 67 -6.16 12.95 1.17
N VAL A 68 -7.11 12.31 0.48
CA VAL A 68 -8.50 12.78 0.41
C VAL A 68 -9.11 12.85 1.81
N PHE A 69 -8.97 11.80 2.61
CA PHE A 69 -9.46 11.81 3.98
C PHE A 69 -8.74 12.82 4.88
N PHE A 70 -7.47 13.11 4.63
CA PHE A 70 -6.75 14.18 5.33
C PHE A 70 -7.38 15.55 5.06
N VAL A 71 -7.77 15.82 3.82
CA VAL A 71 -8.40 17.09 3.41
C VAL A 71 -9.83 17.21 3.95
N PHE A 72 -10.65 16.17 3.82
CA PHE A 72 -12.10 16.25 4.13
C PHE A 72 -12.46 15.84 5.57
N MET A 73 -11.72 14.92 6.19
CA MET A 73 -12.04 14.33 7.50
C MET A 73 -10.93 14.51 8.54
N ARG A 74 -10.28 15.67 8.53
CA ARG A 74 -9.14 16.02 9.40
C ARG A 74 -9.41 15.76 10.90
N LYS A 75 -10.64 15.97 11.38
CA LYS A 75 -11.03 15.72 12.79
C LYS A 75 -11.06 14.25 13.19
N GLN A 76 -11.28 13.34 12.24
CA GLN A 76 -11.43 11.89 12.48
C GLN A 76 -10.21 11.09 12.01
N ILE A 77 -9.17 11.80 11.55
CA ILE A 77 -8.01 11.19 10.88
C ILE A 77 -7.27 10.18 11.75
N MET A 78 -7.32 10.34 13.07
CA MET A 78 -6.68 9.43 14.00
C MET A 78 -7.37 8.07 14.04
N ALA A 79 -8.71 8.05 14.11
CA ALA A 79 -9.49 6.82 14.07
C ALA A 79 -9.39 6.12 12.72
N LEU A 80 -9.47 6.91 11.64
CA LEU A 80 -9.31 6.41 10.28
C LEU A 80 -7.91 5.83 10.05
N ASN A 81 -6.85 6.48 10.56
CA ASN A 81 -5.50 5.96 10.43
C ASN A 81 -5.31 4.64 11.20
N ILE A 82 -5.92 4.49 12.38
CA ILE A 82 -5.91 3.22 13.11
C ILE A 82 -6.61 2.14 12.27
N PHE A 83 -7.81 2.42 11.74
CA PHE A 83 -8.55 1.48 10.90
C PHE A 83 -7.74 1.07 9.66
N MET A 84 -7.21 2.04 8.93
CA MET A 84 -6.45 1.81 7.70
C MET A 84 -5.16 1.03 7.95
N GLN A 85 -4.48 1.25 9.08
CA GLN A 85 -3.26 0.53 9.42
C GLN A 85 -3.48 -0.87 9.97
N TRP A 86 -4.54 -1.08 10.76
CA TRP A 86 -4.78 -2.34 11.45
C TRP A 86 -5.70 -3.30 10.71
N ILE A 87 -6.52 -2.79 9.79
CA ILE A 87 -7.47 -3.61 9.04
C ILE A 87 -7.05 -3.63 7.57
N VAL A 88 -7.00 -2.46 6.92
CA VAL A 88 -6.80 -2.40 5.46
C VAL A 88 -5.43 -2.90 5.03
N LEU A 89 -4.35 -2.46 5.68
CA LEU A 89 -2.98 -2.88 5.36
C LEU A 89 -2.76 -4.41 5.53
N PRO A 90 -3.14 -5.03 6.67
CA PRO A 90 -3.05 -6.47 6.84
C PRO A 90 -3.91 -7.25 5.84
N THR A 91 -5.13 -6.78 5.53
CA THR A 91 -5.96 -7.42 4.50
C THR A 91 -5.28 -7.40 3.13
N ILE A 92 -4.70 -6.27 2.72
CA ILE A 92 -3.94 -6.18 1.46
C ILE A 92 -2.75 -7.13 1.46
N ALA A 93 -2.02 -7.23 2.57
CA ALA A 93 -0.88 -8.13 2.69
C ALA A 93 -1.28 -9.62 2.60
N ILE A 94 -2.40 -10.01 3.23
CA ILE A 94 -2.93 -11.38 3.16
C ILE A 94 -3.35 -11.71 1.72
N LEU A 95 -4.09 -10.81 1.06
CA LEU A 95 -4.51 -11.00 -0.32
C LEU A 95 -3.31 -11.13 -1.26
N PHE A 96 -2.29 -10.29 -1.09
CA PHE A 96 -1.05 -10.38 -1.85
C PHE A 96 -0.36 -11.73 -1.64
N ALA A 97 -0.26 -12.21 -0.40
CA ALA A 97 0.36 -13.49 -0.08
C ALA A 97 -0.43 -14.68 -0.67
N MET A 98 -1.78 -14.61 -0.65
CA MET A 98 -2.64 -15.63 -1.24
C MET A 98 -2.49 -15.69 -2.76
N ASP A 99 -2.58 -14.54 -3.45
CA ASP A 99 -2.43 -14.47 -4.91
C ASP A 99 -1.00 -14.88 -5.33
N ALA A 100 0.03 -14.46 -4.59
CA ALA A 100 1.40 -14.88 -4.85
C ALA A 100 1.58 -16.40 -4.65
N TYR A 101 0.99 -16.97 -3.60
CA TYR A 101 1.02 -18.41 -3.34
C TYR A 101 0.30 -19.22 -4.43
N GLY A 102 -0.85 -18.73 -4.92
CA GLY A 102 -1.57 -19.32 -6.07
C GLY A 102 -0.69 -19.38 -7.31
N LEU A 103 0.04 -18.30 -7.60
CA LEU A 103 1.01 -18.25 -8.71
C LEU A 103 2.19 -19.21 -8.55
N PHE A 104 2.71 -19.38 -7.33
CA PHE A 104 3.82 -20.31 -7.08
C PHE A 104 3.40 -21.78 -7.08
N THR A 105 2.14 -22.09 -6.72
CA THR A 105 1.62 -23.47 -6.64
C THR A 105 0.91 -23.93 -7.90
N GLY A 106 0.65 -23.02 -8.86
CA GLY A 106 -0.09 -23.33 -10.07
C GLY A 106 -1.58 -23.64 -9.79
N SER A 107 -2.11 -23.20 -8.65
CA SER A 107 -3.50 -23.40 -8.25
C SER A 107 -4.47 -22.46 -8.96
N ASP A 108 -3.97 -21.48 -9.72
CA ASP A 108 -4.76 -20.62 -10.58
C ASP A 108 -4.65 -21.12 -12.03
N GLY A 109 -5.59 -22.01 -12.38
CA GLY A 109 -5.87 -22.53 -13.72
C GLY A 109 -7.28 -23.11 -13.77
#